data_AF-A0A957JLA9-F1
#
_entry.id   AF-A0A957JLA9-F1
#
_cell.length_a   1.000
_cell.length_b   1.000
_cell.length_c   1.000
_cell.angle_alpha   90.00
_cell.angle_beta   90.00
_cell.angle_gamma   90.00
#
_symmetry.space_group_name_H-M   'P 1'
#
loop_
_entity.id
_entity.type
_entity.pdbx_description
1 polymer ?
#
loop_
_entity_poly.entity_id
_entity_poly.type
_entity_poly.pdbx_seq_one_letter_code
_entity_poly.pdbx_strand_id
1 'polypeptide(L)'
;DTVPLPGDVSEASLTGILLDVAALATRLKKPLTARLMPLPGLSAGDPVTFDFPYFADSRVMPVPGRGVAHLLAQPAQLSLRSRAAGHE
;
A
#
# COMPACT_ATOMS: atom_id res chain seq x y z
N ASP A 1 7.69 9.08 -4.15
CA ASP A 1 7.88 9.09 -2.69
C ASP A 1 6.57 9.58 -2.08
N THR A 2 6.08 8.94 -1.01
CA THR A 2 4.69 9.01 -0.46
C THR A 2 3.54 8.85 -1.47
N VAL A 3 2.65 7.89 -1.23
CA VAL A 3 1.49 7.63 -2.09
C VAL A 3 0.26 8.36 -1.53
N PRO A 4 -0.30 9.35 -2.24
CA PRO A 4 -1.53 10.02 -1.81
C PRO A 4 -2.73 9.08 -1.94
N LEU A 5 -3.47 8.90 -0.85
CA LEU A 5 -4.64 8.04 -0.76
C LEU A 5 -5.89 8.86 -0.40
N PRO A 6 -7.10 8.34 -0.70
CA PRO A 6 -8.33 8.99 -0.29
C PRO A 6 -8.36 9.19 1.22
N GLY A 7 -8.92 10.31 1.67
CA GLY A 7 -8.97 10.64 3.09
C GLY A 7 -9.81 9.68 3.91
N ASP A 8 -10.77 9.00 3.28
CA ASP A 8 -11.68 8.02 3.86
C ASP A 8 -11.19 6.57 3.67
N VAL A 9 -9.92 6.36 3.29
CA VAL A 9 -9.35 5.02 3.15
C VAL A 9 -9.49 4.22 4.45
N SER A 10 -10.08 3.03 4.36
CA SER A 10 -10.33 2.19 5.53
C SER A 10 -9.05 1.54 6.07
N GLU A 11 -9.02 1.26 7.38
CA GLU A 11 -7.96 0.48 8.01
C GLU A 11 -7.78 -0.90 7.36
N ALA A 12 -8.88 -1.55 6.98
CA ALA A 12 -8.84 -2.86 6.33
C ALA A 12 -8.12 -2.80 4.96
N SER A 13 -8.29 -1.70 4.22
CA SER A 13 -7.59 -1.46 2.97
C SER A 13 -6.11 -1.15 3.20
N LEU A 14 -5.78 -0.29 4.17
CA LEU A 14 -4.38 0.00 4.54
C LEU A 14 -3.64 -1.27 4.98
N THR A 15 -4.30 -2.10 5.80
CA THR A 15 -3.75 -3.39 6.24
C THR A 15 -3.50 -4.33 5.07
N GLY A 16 -4.41 -4.35 4.08
CA GLY A 16 -4.22 -5.11 2.84
C GLY A 16 -2.97 -4.68 2.06
N ILE A 17 -2.79 -3.37 1.89
CA ILE A 17 -1.59 -2.82 1.24
C ILE A 17 -0.32 -3.24 1.99
N LEU A 18 -0.31 -3.12 3.31
CA LEU A 18 0.85 -3.49 4.13
C LEU A 18 1.14 -5.00 4.06
N LEU A 19 0.11 -5.83 4.01
CA LEU A 19 0.27 -7.28 3.81
C LEU A 19 0.90 -7.60 2.45
N ASP A 20 0.45 -6.93 1.38
CA ASP A 20 1.05 -7.09 0.04
C ASP A 20 2.52 -6.68 0.03
N VAL A 21 2.86 -5.56 0.69
CA VAL A 21 4.25 -5.09 0.82
C VAL A 21 5.09 -6.11 1.57
N ALA A 22 4.60 -6.63 2.70
CA ALA A 22 5.28 -7.67 3.48
C ALA A 22 5.47 -8.96 2.67
N ALA A 23 4.46 -9.34 1.90
CA ALA A 23 4.52 -10.51 1.05
C ALA A 23 5.56 -10.36 -0.07
N LEU A 24 5.58 -9.20 -0.74
CA LEU A 24 6.59 -8.89 -1.76
C LEU A 24 8.00 -8.84 -1.16
N ALA A 25 8.18 -8.17 -0.02
CA ALA A 25 9.46 -8.09 0.69
C ALA A 25 10.01 -9.49 1.00
N THR A 26 9.16 -10.37 1.53
CA THR A 26 9.49 -11.75 1.84
C THR A 26 9.86 -12.54 0.58
N ARG A 27 9.04 -12.45 -0.48
CA ARG A 27 9.26 -13.23 -1.71
C ARG A 27 10.50 -12.79 -2.48
N LEU A 28 10.81 -11.49 -2.47
CA LEU A 28 11.95 -10.90 -3.16
C LEU A 28 13.24 -10.93 -2.31
N LYS A 29 13.15 -11.26 -1.02
CA LYS A 29 14.24 -11.13 -0.04
C LYS A 29 14.84 -9.70 -0.05
N LYS A 30 13.97 -8.69 -0.13
CA LYS A 30 14.36 -7.27 -0.13
C LYS A 30 13.56 -6.52 0.94
N PRO A 31 14.19 -5.67 1.76
CA PRO A 31 13.46 -4.83 2.72
C PRO A 31 12.68 -3.76 1.94
N LEU A 32 11.36 -3.92 1.86
CA LEU A 32 10.48 -2.95 1.22
C LEU A 32 9.77 -2.12 2.29
N THR A 33 9.54 -0.85 1.97
CA THR A 33 8.78 0.08 2.82
C THR A 33 7.70 0.73 1.97
N ALA A 34 6.52 0.93 2.54
CA ALA A 34 5.46 1.75 1.95
C ALA A 34 5.30 3.04 2.73
N ARG A 35 5.20 4.16 2.00
CA ARG A 35 4.87 5.47 2.58
C ARG A 35 3.51 5.86 2.03
N LEU A 36 2.48 5.76 2.86
CA LEU A 36 1.09 6.02 2.50
C LEU A 36 0.65 7.33 3.13
N MET A 37 -0.12 8.13 2.40
CA MET A 37 -0.56 9.45 2.85
C MET A 37 -2.05 9.64 2.56
N PRO A 38 -2.94 9.25 3.48
CA PRO A 38 -4.36 9.61 3.41
C PRO A 38 -4.51 11.13 3.47
N LEU A 39 -5.27 11.70 2.53
CA LEU A 39 -5.51 13.14 2.42
C LEU A 39 -6.97 13.46 2.75
N PRO A 40 -7.28 13.97 3.96
CA PRO A 40 -8.65 14.25 4.37
C PRO A 40 -9.42 15.12 3.38
N GLY A 41 -10.66 14.74 3.08
CA GLY A 41 -11.54 15.49 2.18
C GLY A 41 -11.28 15.28 0.69
N LEU A 42 -10.25 14.52 0.30
CA LEU A 42 -9.99 14.19 -1.11
C LEU A 42 -10.39 12.76 -1.44
N SER A 43 -10.95 12.58 -2.63
CA SER A 43 -11.37 11.33 -3.23
C SER A 43 -10.38 10.86 -4.29
N ALA A 44 -10.45 9.58 -4.67
CA ALA A 44 -9.61 9.03 -5.73
C ALA A 44 -9.75 9.82 -7.04
N GLY A 45 -8.61 10.18 -7.64
CA GLY A 45 -8.53 10.97 -8.86
C GLY A 45 -8.43 12.49 -8.65
N ASP A 46 -8.76 12.99 -7.45
CA ASP A 46 -8.67 14.41 -7.14
C ASP A 46 -7.22 14.90 -7.28
N PRO A 47 -7.00 16.11 -7.83
CA PRO A 47 -5.67 16.70 -7.89
C PRO A 47 -5.16 17.02 -6.50
N VAL A 48 -3.86 16.83 -6.29
CA VAL A 48 -3.17 17.17 -5.05
C VAL A 48 -2.03 18.11 -5.39
N THR A 49 -2.06 19.30 -4.78
CA THR A 49 -0.97 20.27 -4.83
C THR A 49 -0.29 20.32 -3.47
N PHE A 50 1.04 20.32 -3.47
CA PHE A 50 1.81 20.37 -2.24
C PHE A 50 2.57 21.69 -2.15
N ASP A 51 2.49 22.35 -0.99
CA ASP A 51 3.30 23.52 -0.65
C ASP A 51 4.69 23.13 -0.08
N PHE A 52 5.06 21.84 -0.21
CA PHE A 52 6.33 21.31 0.25
C PHE A 52 7.24 21.03 -0.95
N PRO A 53 8.42 21.67 -1.06
CA PRO A 53 9.22 21.68 -2.28
C PRO A 53 9.78 20.32 -2.70
N TYR A 54 9.72 19.31 -1.83
CA TYR A 54 10.18 17.95 -2.13
C TYR A 54 9.05 17.02 -2.61
N PHE A 55 7.80 17.49 -2.59
CA PHE A 55 6.66 16.75 -3.14
C PHE A 55 6.28 17.32 -4.50
N ALA A 56 6.06 16.42 -5.45
CA ALA A 56 5.52 16.79 -6.74
C ALA A 56 4.00 16.70 -6.71
N ASP A 57 3.34 17.66 -7.35
CA ASP A 57 1.91 17.62 -7.59
C ASP A 57 1.51 16.31 -8.28
N SER A 58 0.37 15.78 -7.87
CA SER A 58 -0.07 14.45 -8.28
C SER A 58 -1.59 14.34 -8.18
N ARG A 59 -2.11 13.11 -8.16
CA ARG A 59 -3.53 12.82 -7.93
C ARG A 59 -3.65 11.75 -6.86
N VAL A 60 -4.73 11.83 -6.10
CA VAL A 60 -5.09 10.77 -5.16
C VAL A 60 -5.24 9.45 -5.90
N MET A 61 -4.49 8.43 -5.48
CA MET A 61 -4.52 7.11 -6.11
C MET A 61 -5.72 6.30 -5.60
N PRO A 62 -6.41 5.56 -6.48
CA PRO A 62 -7.45 4.64 -6.02
C PRO A 62 -6.81 3.52 -5.18
N VAL A 63 -7.52 3.06 -4.15
CA VAL A 63 -7.13 1.89 -3.36
C VAL A 63 -7.99 0.70 -3.77
N PRO A 64 -7.49 -0.19 -4.64
CA PRO A 64 -8.24 -1.36 -5.07
C PRO A 64 -8.28 -2.43 -3.96
N GLY A 65 -9.40 -3.14 -3.87
CA GLY A 65 -9.55 -4.30 -3.00
C GLY A 65 -10.56 -4.10 -1.87
N ARG A 66 -11.04 -5.22 -1.31
CA ARG A 66 -12.03 -5.25 -0.22
C ARG A 66 -11.39 -5.36 1.17
N GLY A 67 -10.08 -5.11 1.27
CA GLY A 67 -9.28 -5.39 2.46
C GLY A 67 -9.05 -6.88 2.70
N VAL A 68 -8.33 -7.18 3.78
CA VAL A 68 -7.92 -8.56 4.16
C VAL A 68 -8.43 -8.95 5.56
N ALA A 69 -9.48 -8.28 6.03
CA ALA A 69 -9.97 -8.40 7.41
C ALA A 69 -10.22 -9.85 7.84
N HIS A 70 -10.83 -10.68 6.98
CA HIS A 70 -11.08 -12.09 7.30
C HIS A 70 -9.79 -12.92 7.40
N LEU A 71 -8.79 -12.63 6.57
CA LEU A 71 -7.51 -13.34 6.59
C LEU A 71 -6.70 -13.02 7.86
N LEU A 72 -6.86 -11.80 8.38
CA LEU A 72 -6.17 -11.31 9.57
C LEU A 72 -7.07 -11.28 10.82
N ALA A 73 -8.25 -11.89 10.76
CA ALA A 73 -9.17 -11.95 11.89
C ALA A 73 -8.58 -12.70 13.09
N GLN A 74 -7.57 -13.54 12.84
CA GLN A 74 -6.84 -14.29 13.86
C GLN A 74 -5.34 -14.26 13.55
N PRO A 75 -4.47 -14.40 14.56
CA PRO A 75 -3.04 -14.57 14.33
C PRO A 75 -2.79 -15.80 13.45
N ALA A 76 -2.14 -15.59 12.31
CA ALA A 76 -1.83 -16.65 11.36
C ALA A 76 -0.42 -16.47 10.82
N GLN A 77 0.28 -17.58 10.62
CA GLN A 77 1.57 -17.58 9.94
C GLN A 77 1.35 -17.95 8.47
N LEU A 78 1.69 -17.03 7.57
CA LEU A 78 1.58 -17.26 6.14
C LEU A 78 2.93 -17.71 5.57
N SER A 79 3.02 -18.93 5.08
CA SER A 79 4.21 -19.42 4.37
C SER A 79 4.19 -18.96 2.91
N LEU A 80 5.08 -18.03 2.57
CA LEU A 80 5.24 -17.53 1.20
C LEU A 80 6.43 -18.21 0.53
N ARG A 81 6.20 -18.80 -0.65
CA ARG A 81 7.28 -19.36 -1.46
C ARG A 81 8.09 -18.23 -2.10
N SER A 82 9.42 -18.28 -1.94
CA SER A 82 10.31 -17.41 -2.73
C SER A 82 10.07 -17.68 -4.21
N ARG A 83 10.09 -16.62 -5.01
CA ARG A 83 10.03 -16.80 -6.46
C ARG A 83 11.32 -17.53 -6.87
N ALA A 84 11.23 -18.66 -7.57
CA ALA A 84 12.40 -19.27 -8.20
C ALA A 84 13.03 -18.17 -9.07
N ALA A 85 14.34 -17.95 -8.92
CA ALA A 85 15.06 -17.10 -9.85
C ALA A 85 14.79 -17.67 -11.24
N GLY A 86 14.05 -16.93 -12.07
CA GLY A 86 13.96 -17.29 -13.48
C GLY A 86 15.38 -17.30 -14.01
N HIS A 87 15.75 -18.34 -14.75
CA HIS A 87 16.97 -18.36 -15.55
C HIS A 87 17.09 -17.02 -16.31
N GLU A 88 18.21 -16.34 -16.09
CA GLU A 88 18.83 -15.47 -17.09
C GLU A 88 19.91 -16.29 -17.80
#